data_AF-A0A2J8VMH3-F1
#
_entry.id   AF-A0A2J8VMH3-F1
#
_cell.length_a   1.000
_cell.length_b   1.000
_cell.length_c   1.000
_cell.angle_alpha   90.00
_cell.angle_beta   90.00
_cell.angle_gamma   90.00
#
_symmetry.space_group_name_H-M   'P 1'
#
loop_
_entity.id
_entity.type
_entity.pdbx_description
1 polymer ?
#
loop_
_entity_poly.entity_id
_entity_poly.type
_entity_poly.pdbx_seq_one_letter_code
_entity_poly.pdbx_strand_id
1 'polypeptide(L)'
;MGLILANVFLYLCAIAVGIMSYYMADRKHRKAFLEARQSLEVKMNLEEQSQQQENLMLSILPKHVADEMLKDMKKDESQKDQQQFNTMYMYRHENVSILFADIVGFTQLSSACSAQELVKLLNELFARFDKLAAKYHQLRIKILGDCYYCICGLP
;
A
#
# COMPACT_ATOMS: atom_id res chain seq x y z
N MET A 1 35.83 -67.15 -16.97
CA MET A 1 34.38 -66.87 -16.77
C MET A 1 34.11 -65.95 -15.57
N GLY A 2 34.62 -66.21 -14.37
CA GLY A 2 34.32 -65.39 -13.17
C GLY A 2 34.73 -63.91 -13.25
N LEU A 3 35.89 -63.59 -13.83
CA LEU A 3 36.40 -62.20 -13.91
C LEU A 3 35.53 -61.29 -14.80
N ILE A 4 34.98 -61.85 -15.88
CA ILE A 4 34.10 -61.12 -16.81
C ILE A 4 32.76 -60.80 -16.11
N LEU A 5 32.23 -61.74 -15.34
CA LEU A 5 30.99 -61.56 -14.57
C LEU A 5 31.12 -60.44 -13.52
N ALA A 6 32.26 -60.40 -12.82
CA ALA A 6 32.55 -59.37 -11.82
C ALA A 6 32.66 -57.96 -12.44
N ASN A 7 33.33 -57.83 -13.59
CA ASN A 7 33.42 -56.56 -14.30
C ASN A 7 32.04 -56.08 -14.79
N VAL A 8 31.20 -56.98 -15.33
CA VAL A 8 29.84 -56.64 -15.75
C VAL A 8 29.01 -56.14 -14.56
N PHE A 9 29.12 -56.79 -13.41
CA PHE A 9 28.43 -56.37 -12.19
C PHE A 9 28.88 -54.96 -11.73
N LEU A 10 30.19 -54.68 -11.75
CA LEU A 10 30.72 -53.34 -11.42
C LEU A 10 30.19 -52.24 -12.36
N TYR A 11 30.14 -52.51 -13.67
CA TYR A 11 29.58 -51.56 -14.63
C TYR A 11 28.09 -51.30 -14.38
N LEU A 12 27.30 -52.32 -14.05
CA LEU A 12 25.88 -52.15 -13.72
C LEU A 12 25.68 -51.32 -12.45
N CYS A 13 26.48 -51.53 -11.40
CA CYS A 13 26.44 -50.72 -10.20
C CYS A 13 26.80 -49.25 -10.49
N ALA A 14 27.83 -49.00 -11.31
CA ALA A 14 28.24 -47.64 -11.68
C ALA A 14 27.13 -46.91 -12.46
N ILE A 15 26.47 -47.60 -13.40
CA ILE A 15 25.34 -47.05 -14.16
C ILE A 15 24.16 -46.76 -13.23
N ALA A 16 23.82 -47.68 -12.32
CA ALA A 16 22.73 -47.49 -11.36
C ALA A 16 22.98 -46.27 -10.45
N VAL A 17 24.20 -46.12 -9.94
CA VAL A 17 24.59 -44.95 -9.13
C VAL A 17 24.54 -43.66 -9.95
N GLY A 18 25.00 -43.70 -11.21
CA GLY A 18 24.93 -42.56 -12.13
C GLY A 18 23.49 -42.11 -12.39
N ILE A 19 22.59 -43.05 -12.66
CA ILE A 19 21.16 -42.79 -12.85
C ILE A 19 20.52 -42.22 -11.58
N MET A 20 20.81 -42.80 -10.41
CA MET A 20 20.28 -42.30 -9.13
C MET A 20 20.80 -40.90 -8.81
N SER A 21 22.08 -40.63 -9.05
CA SER A 21 22.69 -39.30 -8.87
C SER A 21 22.05 -38.26 -9.81
N TYR A 22 21.89 -38.60 -11.09
CA TYR A 22 21.21 -37.74 -12.07
C TYR A 22 19.77 -37.44 -11.66
N TYR A 23 19.03 -38.47 -11.23
CA TYR A 23 17.65 -38.33 -10.79
C TYR A 23 17.51 -37.48 -9.52
N MET A 24 18.43 -37.63 -8.56
CA MET A 24 18.48 -36.79 -7.37
C MET A 24 18.79 -35.33 -7.70
N ALA A 25 19.72 -35.08 -8.63
CA ALA A 25 20.06 -33.73 -9.08
C ALA A 25 18.85 -33.05 -9.74
N ASP A 26 18.19 -33.73 -10.68
CA ASP A 26 16.99 -33.19 -11.37
C ASP A 26 15.86 -32.89 -10.36
N ARG A 27 15.61 -33.79 -9.39
CA ARG A 27 14.63 -33.53 -8.32
C ARG A 27 14.99 -32.32 -7.46
N LYS A 28 16.27 -32.14 -7.10
CA LYS A 28 16.71 -30.98 -6.32
C LYS A 28 16.54 -29.68 -7.09
N HIS A 29 16.92 -29.65 -8.37
CA HIS A 29 16.74 -28.47 -9.22
C HIS A 29 15.27 -28.08 -9.37
N ARG A 30 14.38 -29.06 -9.62
CA ARG A 30 12.94 -28.79 -9.73
C ARG A 30 12.34 -28.27 -8.43
N LYS A 31 12.72 -28.83 -7.28
CA LYS A 31 12.27 -28.35 -5.97
C LYS A 31 12.75 -26.92 -5.69
N ALA A 32 14.04 -26.64 -5.89
CA ALA A 32 14.59 -25.32 -5.71
C ALA A 32 13.91 -24.29 -6.63
N PHE A 33 13.60 -24.67 -7.88
CA PHE A 33 12.86 -23.80 -8.80
C PHE A 33 11.42 -23.52 -8.31
N LEU A 34 10.71 -24.54 -7.83
CA LEU A 34 9.36 -24.38 -7.27
C LEU A 34 9.36 -23.48 -6.03
N GLU A 35 10.30 -23.69 -5.10
CA GLU A 35 10.45 -22.86 -3.89
C GLU A 35 10.82 -21.42 -4.26
N ALA A 36 11.72 -21.22 -5.22
CA ALA A 36 12.08 -19.89 -5.71
C ALA A 36 10.86 -19.17 -6.32
N ARG A 37 10.03 -19.87 -7.09
CA ARG A 37 8.79 -19.30 -7.65
C ARG A 37 7.78 -18.95 -6.57
N GLN A 38 7.55 -19.83 -5.60
CA GLN A 38 6.64 -19.57 -4.48
C GLN A 38 7.12 -18.39 -3.63
N SER A 39 8.42 -18.30 -3.36
CA SER A 39 9.00 -17.17 -2.64
C SER A 39 8.80 -15.85 -3.39
N LEU A 40 8.96 -15.87 -4.71
CA LEU A 40 8.76 -14.69 -5.55
C LEU A 40 7.28 -14.26 -5.57
N GLU A 41 6.35 -15.21 -5.68
CA GLU A 41 4.91 -14.94 -5.62
C GLU A 41 4.50 -14.31 -4.27
N VAL A 42 4.99 -14.87 -3.15
CA VAL A 42 4.73 -14.31 -1.81
C VAL A 42 5.30 -12.90 -1.69
N LYS A 43 6.51 -12.65 -2.21
CA LYS A 43 7.10 -11.31 -2.22
C LYS A 43 6.26 -10.30 -3.00
N MET A 44 5.79 -10.67 -4.20
CA MET A 44 4.93 -9.81 -5.01
C MET A 44 3.63 -9.47 -4.29
N ASN A 45 2.96 -10.47 -3.68
CA ASN A 45 1.73 -10.23 -2.92
C ASN A 45 1.97 -9.31 -1.72
N LEU A 46 3.09 -9.47 -1.01
CA LEU A 46 3.48 -8.59 0.10
C LEU A 46 3.76 -7.16 -0.37
N GLU A 47 4.43 -6.98 -1.51
CA GLU A 47 4.67 -5.65 -2.10
C GLU A 47 3.35 -4.97 -2.48
N GLU A 48 2.41 -5.70 -3.09
CA GLU A 48 1.09 -5.17 -3.43
C GLU A 48 0.31 -4.75 -2.18
N GLN A 49 0.28 -5.60 -1.13
CA GLN A 49 -0.36 -5.27 0.13
C GLN A 49 0.29 -4.07 0.81
N SER A 50 1.62 -3.99 0.81
CA SER A 50 2.36 -2.86 1.35
C SER A 50 1.99 -1.57 0.61
N GLN A 51 1.88 -1.62 -0.72
CA GLN A 51 1.52 -0.45 -1.53
C GLN A 51 0.07 -0.02 -1.30
N GLN A 52 -0.86 -0.96 -1.17
CA GLN A 52 -2.24 -0.66 -0.80
C GLN A 52 -2.32 0.01 0.58
N GLN A 53 -1.56 -0.49 1.56
CA GLN A 53 -1.49 0.11 2.90
C GLN A 53 -0.91 1.53 2.87
N GLU A 54 0.16 1.77 2.10
CA GLU A 54 0.74 3.11 1.93
C GLU A 54 -0.25 4.08 1.27
N ASN A 55 -0.93 3.65 0.21
CA ASN A 55 -1.95 4.46 -0.46
C ASN A 55 -3.11 4.82 0.48
N LEU A 56 -3.57 3.88 1.30
CA LEU A 56 -4.60 4.13 2.30
C LEU A 56 -4.12 5.13 3.36
N MET A 57 -2.88 5.00 3.84
CA MET A 57 -2.29 5.93 4.80
C MET A 57 -2.24 7.35 4.23
N LEU A 58 -1.76 7.50 2.99
CA LEU A 58 -1.67 8.80 2.30
C LEU A 58 -3.04 9.39 1.91
N SER A 59 -4.08 8.57 1.82
CA SER A 59 -5.44 9.05 1.55
C SER A 59 -6.07 9.80 2.74
N ILE A 60 -5.60 9.55 3.95
CA ILE A 60 -6.16 10.12 5.20
C ILE A 60 -5.18 11.11 5.84
N LEU A 61 -3.88 10.86 5.70
CA LEU A 61 -2.80 11.63 6.32
C LEU A 61 -1.94 12.33 5.27
N PRO A 62 -1.53 13.59 5.51
CA PRO A 62 -0.50 14.25 4.70
C PRO A 62 0.82 13.47 4.76
N LYS A 63 1.57 13.46 3.64
CA LYS A 63 2.84 12.70 3.49
C LYS A 63 3.82 12.91 4.65
N HIS A 64 4.04 14.17 5.05
CA HIS A 64 5.00 14.48 6.11
C HIS A 64 4.62 13.86 7.46
N VAL A 65 3.33 13.77 7.79
CA VAL A 65 2.85 13.12 9.01
C VAL A 65 2.96 11.61 8.89
N ALA A 66 2.59 11.05 7.73
CA ALA A 66 2.69 9.61 7.46
C ALA A 66 4.14 9.11 7.59
N ASP A 67 5.11 9.86 7.05
CA ASP A 67 6.53 9.55 7.15
C ASP A 67 7.05 9.57 8.60
N GLU A 68 6.60 10.54 9.40
CA GLU A 68 6.98 10.65 10.81
C GLU A 68 6.37 9.52 11.64
N MET A 69 5.09 9.21 11.42
CA MET A 69 4.42 8.08 12.05
C MET A 69 5.11 6.75 11.70
N LEU A 70 5.50 6.53 10.44
CA LEU A 70 6.19 5.32 10.02
C LEU A 70 7.59 5.22 10.66
N LYS A 71 8.29 6.34 10.85
CA LYS A 71 9.58 6.37 11.56
C LYS A 71 9.41 6.03 13.03
N ASP A 72 8.38 6.55 13.67
CA ASP A 72 8.11 6.29 15.08
C ASP A 72 7.64 4.85 15.32
N MET A 73 6.87 4.25 14.40
CA MET A 73 6.53 2.82 14.44
C MET A 73 7.75 1.89 14.32
N LYS A 74 8.83 2.35 13.70
CA LYS A 74 10.09 1.60 13.54
C LYS A 74 11.05 1.76 14.73
N LYS A 75 10.81 2.72 15.63
CA LYS A 75 11.60 2.90 16.85
C LYS A 75 11.11 1.94 17.94
N ASP A 76 12.09 1.41 18.67
CA ASP A 76 12.07 0.42 19.77
C ASP A 76 10.71 -0.03 20.36
N GLU A 77 10.48 -1.35 20.38
CA GLU A 77 9.29 -1.98 20.98
C GLU A 77 9.23 -1.87 22.52
N SER A 78 10.33 -1.42 23.14
CA SER A 78 10.54 -1.40 24.58
C SER A 78 9.82 -0.25 25.32
N GLN A 79 9.12 0.64 24.62
CA GLN A 79 8.27 1.71 25.19
C GLN A 79 6.80 1.67 24.70
N LYS A 80 6.33 0.52 24.20
CA LYS A 80 5.00 0.41 23.57
C LYS A 80 3.80 0.44 24.54
N ASP A 81 4.00 0.37 25.86
CA ASP A 81 2.91 -0.01 26.77
C ASP A 81 1.90 1.09 27.15
N GLN A 82 2.06 2.37 26.79
CA GLN A 82 1.10 3.40 27.27
C GLN A 82 0.65 4.50 26.30
N GLN A 83 1.25 4.68 25.11
CA GLN A 83 1.01 5.92 24.34
C GLN A 83 0.77 5.74 22.83
N GLN A 84 0.58 4.53 22.32
CA GLN A 84 0.54 4.29 20.87
C GLN A 84 -0.65 4.98 20.13
N PHE A 85 -1.66 5.47 20.86
CA PHE A 85 -2.85 6.14 20.27
C PHE A 85 -3.04 7.62 20.69
N ASN A 86 -2.16 8.20 21.50
CA ASN A 86 -2.35 9.57 22.02
C ASN A 86 -1.31 10.60 21.54
N THR A 87 -0.45 10.24 20.59
CA THR A 87 0.50 11.21 20.00
C THR A 87 -0.25 12.17 19.07
N MET A 88 -0.44 13.41 19.52
CA MET A 88 -1.04 14.47 18.72
C MET A 88 0.04 15.20 17.91
N TYR A 89 0.03 15.03 16.59
CA TYR A 89 0.94 15.72 15.68
C TYR A 89 0.41 17.13 15.37
N MET A 90 1.11 18.17 15.85
CA MET A 90 0.77 19.59 15.61
C MET A 90 1.98 20.33 15.06
N TYR A 91 1.77 21.04 13.95
CA TYR A 91 2.81 21.86 13.31
C TYR A 91 2.27 23.28 13.10
N ARG A 92 3.12 24.27 13.40
CA ARG A 92 2.86 25.67 13.04
C ARG A 92 3.33 25.89 11.62
N HIS A 93 2.44 26.41 10.76
CA HIS A 93 2.78 26.83 9.41
C HIS A 93 2.62 28.35 9.29
N GLU A 94 3.60 28.99 8.67
CA GLU A 94 3.56 30.41 8.34
C GLU A 94 3.34 30.57 6.83
N ASN A 95 2.83 31.72 6.39
CA ASN A 95 2.56 32.02 4.99
C ASN A 95 1.55 31.06 4.32
N VAL A 96 0.54 30.61 5.07
CA VAL A 96 -0.58 29.83 4.54
C VAL A 96 -1.77 30.73 4.20
N SER A 97 -2.59 30.30 3.25
CA SER A 97 -3.89 30.94 2.96
C SER A 97 -5.01 29.90 3.13
N ILE A 98 -6.14 30.34 3.66
CA ILE A 98 -7.32 29.48 3.88
C ILE A 98 -8.50 30.08 3.14
N LEU A 99 -9.17 29.27 2.34
CA LEU A 99 -10.38 29.64 1.63
C LEU A 99 -11.56 28.84 2.17
N PHE A 100 -12.65 29.55 2.48
CA PHE A 100 -13.96 28.98 2.77
C PHE A 100 -14.94 29.39 1.68
N ALA A 101 -15.70 28.42 1.18
CA ALA A 101 -16.78 28.62 0.24
C ALA A 101 -18.00 27.84 0.73
N ASP A 102 -19.16 28.49 0.76
CA ASP A 102 -20.38 27.91 1.29
C ASP A 102 -21.55 28.12 0.32
N ILE A 103 -22.49 27.17 0.29
CA ILE A 103 -23.64 27.23 -0.62
C ILE A 103 -24.75 28.04 0.03
N VAL A 104 -24.96 29.25 -0.46
CA VAL A 104 -26.05 30.10 0.01
C VAL A 104 -27.40 29.41 -0.22
N GLY A 105 -28.20 29.26 0.83
CA GLY A 105 -29.54 28.69 0.76
C GLY A 105 -29.59 27.17 0.70
N PHE A 106 -28.51 26.47 1.06
CA PHE A 106 -28.44 25.01 1.02
C PHE A 106 -29.57 24.29 1.77
N THR A 107 -30.00 24.79 2.93
CA THR A 107 -31.11 24.18 3.68
C THR A 107 -32.40 24.11 2.86
N GLN A 108 -32.73 25.17 2.12
CA GLN A 108 -33.91 25.17 1.24
C GLN A 108 -33.72 24.21 0.07
N LEU A 109 -32.54 24.23 -0.56
CA LEU A 109 -32.20 23.32 -1.65
C LEU A 109 -32.33 21.86 -1.22
N SER A 110 -31.69 21.47 -0.12
CA SER A 110 -31.69 20.11 0.43
C SER A 110 -33.07 19.63 0.87
N SER A 111 -33.97 20.55 1.23
CA SER A 111 -35.36 20.22 1.59
C SER A 111 -36.25 19.97 0.36
N ALA A 112 -35.85 20.47 -0.81
CA ALA A 112 -36.62 20.39 -2.04
C ALA A 112 -36.18 19.26 -2.99
N CYS A 113 -35.06 18.59 -2.71
CA CYS A 113 -34.49 17.55 -3.55
C CYS A 113 -34.37 16.21 -2.81
N SER A 114 -34.33 15.11 -3.56
CA SER A 114 -34.02 13.81 -2.98
C SER A 114 -32.56 13.74 -2.54
N ALA A 115 -32.25 12.86 -1.59
CA ALA A 115 -30.88 12.63 -1.13
C ALA A 115 -29.95 12.26 -2.29
N GLN A 116 -30.42 11.46 -3.25
CA GLN A 116 -29.64 11.05 -4.42
C GLN A 116 -29.30 12.24 -5.32
N GLU A 117 -30.26 13.12 -5.59
CA GLU A 117 -30.04 14.31 -6.41
C GLU A 117 -29.09 15.31 -5.72
N LEU A 118 -29.27 15.50 -4.41
CA LEU A 118 -28.40 16.36 -3.61
C LEU A 118 -26.95 15.88 -3.63
N VAL A 119 -26.74 14.58 -3.39
CA VAL A 119 -25.40 13.99 -3.41
C VAL A 119 -24.78 14.09 -4.80
N LYS A 120 -25.56 13.87 -5.86
CA LYS A 120 -25.07 14.00 -7.24
C LYS A 120 -24.63 15.45 -7.55
N LEU A 121 -25.43 16.43 -7.15
CA LEU A 121 -25.12 17.85 -7.33
C LEU A 121 -23.85 18.25 -6.57
N LEU A 122 -23.77 17.90 -5.29
CA LEU A 122 -22.60 18.20 -4.46
C LEU A 122 -21.33 17.53 -5.00
N ASN A 123 -21.43 16.26 -5.40
CA ASN A 123 -20.29 15.54 -5.96
C ASN A 123 -19.80 16.17 -7.26
N GLU A 124 -20.71 16.64 -8.14
CA GLU A 124 -20.31 17.34 -9.36
C GLU A 124 -19.62 18.68 -9.07
N LEU A 125 -20.17 19.47 -8.13
CA LEU A 125 -19.58 20.75 -7.72
C LEU A 125 -18.19 20.56 -7.11
N PHE A 126 -18.07 19.68 -6.11
CA PHE A 126 -16.82 19.44 -5.42
C PHE A 126 -15.78 18.78 -6.33
N ALA A 127 -16.17 17.88 -7.23
CA ALA A 127 -15.24 17.34 -8.23
C ALA A 127 -14.65 18.43 -9.15
N ARG A 128 -15.41 19.49 -9.46
CA ARG A 128 -14.88 20.63 -10.23
C ARG A 128 -13.92 21.47 -9.39
N PHE A 129 -14.21 21.70 -8.11
CA PHE A 129 -13.29 22.37 -7.20
C PHE A 129 -12.00 21.58 -7.00
N ASP A 130 -12.09 20.26 -6.84
CA ASP A 130 -10.93 19.38 -6.68
C ASP A 130 -10.02 19.40 -7.91
N LYS A 131 -10.60 19.44 -9.12
CA LYS A 131 -9.82 19.62 -10.36
C LYS A 131 -9.07 20.95 -10.39
N LEU A 132 -9.70 22.03 -9.94
CA LEU A 132 -9.06 23.35 -9.86
C LEU A 132 -7.97 23.37 -8.79
N ALA A 133 -8.25 22.80 -7.62
CA ALA A 133 -7.29 22.69 -6.53
C ALA A 133 -6.05 21.88 -6.95
N ALA A 134 -6.24 20.76 -7.65
CA ALA A 134 -5.15 19.97 -8.23
C ALA A 134 -4.34 20.78 -9.25
N LYS A 135 -5.00 21.54 -10.12
CA LYS A 135 -4.33 22.43 -11.10
C LYS A 135 -3.47 23.50 -10.42
N TYR A 136 -3.90 24.04 -9.29
CA TYR A 136 -3.18 25.07 -8.55
C TYR A 136 -2.34 24.50 -7.39
N HIS A 137 -2.10 23.19 -7.35
CA HIS A 137 -1.29 22.51 -6.33
C HIS A 137 -1.71 22.83 -4.88
N GLN A 138 -3.02 22.89 -4.63
CA GLN A 138 -3.56 23.11 -3.29
C GLN A 138 -3.57 21.82 -2.48
N LEU A 139 -3.15 21.90 -1.21
CA LEU A 139 -2.67 20.72 -0.49
C LEU A 139 -3.70 20.00 0.36
N ARG A 140 -4.69 20.73 0.89
CA ARG A 140 -5.67 20.12 1.79
C ARG A 140 -7.05 20.68 1.53
N ILE A 141 -7.96 19.78 1.17
CA ILE A 141 -9.38 20.06 0.93
C ILE A 141 -10.17 19.26 1.95
N LYS A 142 -11.20 19.87 2.51
CA LYS A 142 -12.16 19.20 3.37
C LYS A 142 -13.55 19.74 3.08
N ILE A 143 -14.54 18.87 3.29
CA ILE A 143 -15.96 19.18 3.07
C ILE A 143 -16.65 19.06 4.43
N LEU A 144 -17.45 20.05 4.77
CA LEU A 144 -18.29 20.08 5.97
C LEU A 144 -19.71 20.41 5.54
N GLY A 145 -20.50 19.37 5.21
CA GLY A 145 -21.83 19.56 4.63
C GLY A 145 -21.75 20.23 3.25
N ASP A 146 -22.27 21.44 3.17
CA ASP A 146 -22.29 22.34 2.01
C ASP A 146 -21.07 23.26 1.92
N CYS A 147 -20.28 23.36 2.98
CA CYS A 147 -19.06 24.15 2.98
C CYS A 147 -17.89 23.36 2.40
N TYR A 148 -17.23 23.98 1.40
CA TYR A 148 -15.94 23.57 0.87
C TYR A 148 -14.85 24.48 1.42
N TYR A 149 -13.77 23.89 1.95
CA TYR A 149 -12.61 24.69 2.34
C TYR A 149 -11.31 24.06 1.89
N CYS A 150 -10.36 24.92 1.52
CA CYS A 150 -9.03 24.50 1.10
C CYS A 150 -7.94 25.34 1.78
N ILE A 151 -6.77 24.71 1.95
CA ILE A 151 -5.59 25.33 2.54
C ILE A 151 -4.46 25.33 1.50
N CYS A 152 -3.93 26.52 1.26
CA CYS A 152 -2.85 26.82 0.34
C CYS A 152 -1.53 27.00 1.10
N GLY A 153 -0.41 26.52 0.54
CA GLY A 153 0.92 26.74 1.11
C GLY A 153 1.34 25.78 2.23
N LEU A 154 0.71 24.61 2.32
CA LEU A 154 1.19 23.51 3.17
C LEU A 154 2.28 22.70 2.46
N PRO A 155 3.14 21.95 3.18
CA PRO A 155 4.14 21.05 2.61
C PRO A 155 3.59 19.68 2.20
#